data_AF-A0A924RB80-F1
#
_entry.id   AF-A0A924RB80-F1
#
_cell.length_a   1.000
_cell.length_b   1.000
_cell.length_c   1.000
_cell.angle_alpha   90.00
_cell.angle_beta   90.00
_cell.angle_gamma   90.00
#
_symmetry.space_group_name_H-M   'P 1'
#
loop_
_entity.id
_entity.type
_entity.pdbx_description
1 polymer ?
#
loop_
_entity_poly.entity_id
_entity_poly.type
_entity_poly.pdbx_seq_one_letter_code
_entity_poly.pdbx_strand_id
1 'polypeptide(L)'
;DHPDVAHLVIQIDSTYARDCSTTWRAGWRRNGMRNAKRQPVKNAAIIEAIWAALDARAGTVKFVKVPGHDPRNQFPLNTAADILANDAAEKASTGLPVDMISTIDLGSVKPRGTSFGKW
;
A
#
# COMPACT_ATOMS: atom_id res chain seq x y z
N ASP A 1 -3.85 -12.44 7.23
CA ASP A 1 -4.40 -11.43 8.16
C ASP A 1 -3.90 -11.67 9.56
N HIS A 2 -3.72 -10.60 10.34
CA HIS A 2 -3.29 -10.64 11.74
C HIS A 2 -4.54 -10.49 12.63
N PRO A 3 -5.39 -11.54 12.79
CA PRO A 3 -6.69 -11.43 13.46
C PRO A 3 -6.58 -11.19 14.97
N ASP A 4 -5.44 -11.57 15.55
CA ASP A 4 -5.09 -11.45 16.95
C ASP A 4 -4.69 -10.02 17.38
N VAL A 5 -4.40 -9.14 16.41
CA VAL A 5 -3.98 -7.77 16.68
C VAL A 5 -5.21 -6.83 16.82
N ALA A 6 -5.57 -6.45 18.04
CA ALA A 6 -6.71 -5.56 18.30
C ALA A 6 -6.56 -4.16 17.68
N HIS A 7 -5.33 -3.62 17.62
CA HIS A 7 -5.03 -2.31 17.05
C HIS A 7 -3.91 -2.41 16.02
N LEU A 8 -4.27 -2.47 14.74
CA LEU A 8 -3.32 -2.60 13.64
C LEU A 8 -2.86 -1.23 13.16
N VAL A 9 -1.54 -1.02 13.09
CA VAL A 9 -0.94 0.17 12.48
C VAL A 9 -0.34 -0.21 11.12
N ILE A 10 -0.76 0.47 10.07
CA ILE A 10 -0.26 0.27 8.70
C ILE A 10 0.56 1.49 8.31
N GLN A 11 1.86 1.31 8.08
CA GLN A 11 2.70 2.33 7.47
C GLN A 11 2.44 2.36 5.97
N ILE A 12 2.31 3.56 5.40
CA ILE A 12 1.97 3.73 3.99
C ILE A 12 2.63 4.98 3.42
N ASP A 13 3.27 4.85 2.26
CA ASP A 13 3.96 5.95 1.57
C ASP A 13 3.18 6.50 0.36
N SER A 14 2.10 5.84 -0.04
CA SER A 14 1.20 6.31 -1.10
C SER A 14 0.06 7.17 -0.54
N THR A 15 0.00 8.43 -0.97
CA THR A 15 -1.07 9.36 -0.55
C THR A 15 -2.41 8.89 -1.11
N TYR A 16 -2.41 8.42 -2.35
CA TYR A 16 -3.61 7.90 -3.00
C TYR A 16 -4.18 6.71 -2.23
N ALA A 17 -3.36 5.71 -1.89
CA ALA A 17 -3.82 4.53 -1.17
C ALA A 17 -4.31 4.87 0.25
N ARG A 18 -3.63 5.78 0.94
CA ARG A 18 -4.09 6.30 2.24
C ARG A 18 -5.47 6.93 2.10
N ASP A 19 -5.63 7.89 1.21
CA ASP A 19 -6.88 8.66 1.09
C ASP A 19 -8.05 7.82 0.56
N CYS A 20 -7.79 6.83 -0.29
CA CYS A 20 -8.80 5.83 -0.66
C CYS A 20 -9.28 5.02 0.56
N SER A 21 -8.38 4.70 1.48
CA SER A 21 -8.65 3.89 2.66
C SER A 21 -9.28 4.69 3.81
N THR A 22 -9.04 6.01 3.87
CA THR A 22 -9.51 6.87 4.98
C THR A 22 -10.54 7.91 4.57
N THR A 23 -10.20 8.75 3.59
CA THR A 23 -10.82 10.07 3.42
C THR A 23 -11.95 10.05 2.39
N TRP A 24 -11.74 9.37 1.27
CA TRP A 24 -12.66 9.47 0.12
C TRP A 24 -13.81 8.48 0.16
N ARG A 25 -13.74 7.47 1.02
CA ARG A 25 -14.70 6.38 1.12
C ARG A 25 -16.15 6.84 1.20
N ALA A 26 -16.46 7.72 2.14
CA ALA A 26 -17.83 8.22 2.33
C ALA A 26 -18.33 9.00 1.10
N GLY A 27 -17.47 9.85 0.51
CA GLY A 27 -17.82 10.64 -0.66
C GLY A 27 -18.04 9.81 -1.91
N TRP A 28 -17.18 8.83 -2.17
CA TRP A 28 -17.29 7.95 -3.34
C TRP A 28 -18.46 6.98 -3.24
N ARG A 29 -18.75 6.41 -2.06
CA ARG A 29 -19.96 5.59 -1.85
C ARG A 29 -21.23 6.38 -2.15
N ARG A 30 -21.31 7.63 -1.70
CA ARG A 30 -22.47 8.51 -1.96
C ARG A 30 -22.61 8.88 -3.43
N ASN A 31 -21.50 9.09 -4.13
CA ASN A 31 -21.49 9.59 -5.51
C ASN A 31 -21.35 8.46 -6.56
N GLY A 32 -21.63 7.21 -6.19
CA GLY A 32 -21.59 6.06 -7.11
C GLY A 32 -20.21 5.80 -7.70
N MET A 33 -19.16 5.87 -6.87
CA MET A 33 -17.77 5.64 -7.26
C MET A 33 -17.27 6.58 -8.37
N ARG A 34 -17.62 7.87 -8.24
CA ARG A 34 -17.14 8.94 -9.12
C ARG A 34 -16.24 9.94 -8.39
N ASN A 35 -15.18 10.39 -9.04
CA ASN A 35 -14.25 11.39 -8.52
C ASN A 35 -14.82 12.82 -8.65
N ALA A 36 -14.07 13.83 -8.18
CA ALA A 36 -14.48 15.23 -8.24
C ALA A 36 -14.73 15.75 -9.67
N LYS A 37 -14.11 15.13 -10.68
CA LYS A 37 -14.33 15.41 -12.11
C LYS A 37 -15.50 14.60 -12.71
N ARG A 38 -16.31 13.93 -11.86
CA ARG A 38 -17.44 13.06 -12.23
C ARG A 38 -17.05 11.83 -13.06
N GLN A 39 -15.78 11.49 -13.11
CA GLN A 39 -15.27 10.31 -13.81
C GLN A 39 -15.30 9.09 -12.88
N PRO A 40 -15.41 7.86 -13.41
CA PRO A 40 -15.24 6.65 -12.63
C PRO A 40 -13.91 6.67 -11.86
N VAL A 41 -13.95 6.25 -10.60
CA VAL A 41 -12.75 6.09 -9.78
C VAL A 41 -11.87 4.98 -10.37
N LYS A 42 -10.59 5.27 -10.56
CA LYS A 42 -9.61 4.26 -10.99
C LYS A 42 -9.50 3.17 -9.91
N ASN A 43 -9.34 1.91 -10.32
CA ASN A 43 -9.14 0.77 -9.40
C ASN A 43 -10.30 0.54 -8.42
N ALA A 44 -11.54 0.92 -8.77
CA ALA A 44 -12.71 0.82 -7.90
C ALA A 44 -12.87 -0.56 -7.24
N ALA A 45 -12.73 -1.65 -8.01
CA ALA A 45 -12.83 -3.01 -7.49
C ALA A 45 -11.79 -3.33 -6.39
N ILE A 46 -10.54 -2.88 -6.56
CA ILE A 46 -9.48 -3.06 -5.55
C ILE A 46 -9.81 -2.27 -4.29
N ILE A 47 -10.28 -1.03 -4.46
CA ILE A 47 -10.64 -0.13 -3.35
C ILE A 47 -11.81 -0.70 -2.55
N GLU A 48 -12.83 -1.21 -3.21
CA GLU A 48 -13.98 -1.85 -2.58
C GLU A 48 -13.58 -3.12 -1.81
N ALA A 49 -12.66 -3.93 -2.37
CA ALA A 49 -12.12 -5.10 -1.67
C ALA A 49 -11.35 -4.70 -0.41
N ILE A 50 -10.54 -3.63 -0.46
CA ILE A 50 -9.86 -3.07 0.71
C ILE A 50 -10.88 -2.63 1.77
N TRP A 51 -11.95 -1.94 1.36
CA TRP A 51 -13.00 -1.52 2.29
C TRP A 51 -13.72 -2.70 2.95
N ALA A 52 -14.01 -3.76 2.20
CA ALA A 52 -14.59 -4.97 2.74
C ALA A 52 -13.65 -5.64 3.77
N ALA A 53 -12.35 -5.70 3.48
CA ALA A 53 -11.36 -6.23 4.42
C ALA A 53 -11.22 -5.39 5.69
N LEU A 54 -11.31 -4.06 5.57
CA LEU A 54 -11.32 -3.14 6.72
C LEU A 54 -12.59 -3.31 7.57
N ASP A 55 -13.75 -3.47 6.94
CA ASP A 55 -15.03 -3.64 7.65
C ASP A 55 -15.15 -5.00 8.34
N ALA A 56 -14.61 -6.05 7.73
CA ALA A 56 -14.66 -7.41 8.27
C ALA A 56 -13.74 -7.60 9.49
N ARG A 57 -12.83 -6.66 9.76
CA ARG A 57 -11.88 -6.76 10.86
C ARG A 57 -12.56 -6.44 12.20
N ALA A 58 -12.34 -7.29 13.21
CA ALA A 58 -12.85 -7.05 14.57
C ALA A 58 -12.12 -5.90 15.31
N GLY A 59 -10.84 -5.68 15.00
CA GLY A 59 -10.00 -4.63 15.58
C GLY A 59 -9.89 -3.36 14.72
N THR A 60 -9.34 -2.30 15.29
CA THR A 60 -9.17 -1.01 14.59
C THR A 60 -7.94 -1.02 13.68
N VAL A 61 -7.99 -0.22 12.60
CA VAL A 61 -6.84 0.04 11.74
C VAL A 61 -6.49 1.52 11.76
N LYS A 62 -5.21 1.85 11.96
CA LYS A 62 -4.67 3.20 11.84
C LYS A 62 -3.63 3.25 10.73
N PHE A 63 -3.85 4.12 9.74
CA PHE A 63 -2.88 4.40 8.71
C PHE A 63 -1.91 5.49 9.16
N VAL A 64 -0.61 5.25 9.03
CA VAL A 64 0.45 6.22 9.31
C VAL A 64 1.19 6.50 8.02
N LYS A 65 1.09 7.75 7.57
CA LYS A 65 1.83 8.21 6.40
C LYS A 65 3.31 8.28 6.72
N VAL A 66 4.14 7.61 5.92
CA VAL A 66 5.60 7.70 5.98
C VAL A 66 6.16 8.29 4.68
N PRO A 67 7.37 8.88 4.69
CA PRO A 67 8.05 9.25 3.46
C PRO A 67 8.32 8.02 2.59
N GLY A 68 8.08 8.13 1.29
CA GLY A 68 8.54 7.13 0.33
C GLY A 68 10.03 7.28 0.07
N HIS A 69 10.70 6.17 -0.26
CA HIS A 69 12.15 6.13 -0.57
C HIS A 69 13.03 6.85 0.45
N ASP A 70 12.80 6.62 1.74
CA ASP A 70 13.58 7.21 2.83
C ASP A 70 15.06 6.79 2.74
N PRO A 71 15.99 7.69 2.34
CA PRO A 71 17.40 7.34 2.11
C PRO A 71 18.13 7.02 3.41
N ARG A 72 17.56 7.39 4.57
CA ARG A 72 18.12 7.11 5.89
C ARG A 72 17.56 5.83 6.51
N ASN A 73 16.62 5.18 5.83
CA ASN A 73 15.98 3.94 6.27
C ASN A 73 15.39 4.02 7.70
N GLN A 74 14.81 5.15 8.08
CA GLN A 74 14.11 5.33 9.35
C GLN A 74 12.82 4.50 9.41
N PHE A 75 12.28 4.10 8.25
CA PHE A 75 11.10 3.25 8.11
C PHE A 75 11.44 1.93 7.39
N PRO A 76 12.19 1.01 8.03
CA PRO A 76 12.70 -0.21 7.38
C PRO A 76 11.60 -1.15 6.87
N LEU A 77 10.41 -1.14 7.49
CA LEU A 77 9.25 -1.90 6.99
C LEU A 77 8.73 -1.36 5.65
N ASN A 78 8.69 -0.04 5.48
CA ASN A 78 8.31 0.55 4.20
C ASN A 78 9.39 0.29 3.13
N THR A 79 10.66 0.36 3.50
CA THR A 79 11.77 0.01 2.61
C THR A 79 11.69 -1.45 2.16
N ALA A 80 11.44 -2.36 3.08
CA ALA A 80 11.22 -3.78 2.78
C ALA A 80 10.03 -3.97 1.83
N ALA A 81 8.91 -3.29 2.09
CA ALA A 81 7.73 -3.33 1.23
C ALA A 81 8.03 -2.82 -0.19
N ASP A 82 8.79 -1.72 -0.34
CA ASP A 82 9.21 -1.22 -1.66
C ASP A 82 10.03 -2.27 -2.42
N ILE A 83 11.08 -2.82 -1.80
CA ILE A 83 11.93 -3.83 -2.44
C ILE A 83 11.10 -5.02 -2.91
N LEU A 84 10.29 -5.60 -2.02
CA LEU A 84 9.47 -6.76 -2.33
C LEU A 84 8.46 -6.48 -3.44
N ALA A 85 7.85 -5.28 -3.46
CA ALA A 85 6.91 -4.89 -4.50
C ALA A 85 7.59 -4.73 -5.86
N ASN A 86 8.80 -4.18 -5.90
CA ASN A 86 9.56 -4.02 -7.15
C ASN A 86 10.07 -5.35 -7.68
N ASP A 87 10.61 -6.21 -6.82
CA ASP A 87 11.04 -7.55 -7.20
C ASP A 87 9.87 -8.36 -7.78
N ALA A 88 8.69 -8.26 -7.17
CA ALA A 88 7.48 -8.90 -7.69
C ALA A 88 7.06 -8.34 -9.04
N ALA A 89 7.15 -7.01 -9.24
CA ALA A 89 6.84 -6.38 -10.52
C ALA A 89 7.83 -6.80 -11.62
N GLU A 90 9.12 -6.92 -11.31
CA GLU A 90 10.15 -7.39 -12.24
C GLU A 90 9.90 -8.84 -12.65
N LYS A 91 9.66 -9.73 -11.68
CA LYS A 91 9.28 -11.14 -11.94
C LYS A 91 8.02 -11.25 -12.79
N ALA A 92 6.98 -10.47 -12.47
CA ALA A 92 5.74 -10.46 -13.24
C ALA A 92 5.96 -9.97 -14.67
N SER A 93 6.80 -8.96 -14.89
CA SER A 93 7.09 -8.42 -16.23
C SER A 93 7.88 -9.39 -17.12
N THR A 94 8.64 -10.30 -16.51
CA THR A 94 9.42 -11.34 -17.21
C THR A 94 8.63 -12.63 -17.41
N GLY A 95 7.36 -12.68 -16.99
CA GLY A 95 6.49 -13.85 -17.12
C GLY A 95 6.81 -14.99 -16.16
N LEU A 96 7.65 -14.74 -15.14
CA LEU A 96 7.94 -15.71 -14.09
C LEU A 96 6.77 -15.77 -13.10
N PRO A 97 6.46 -16.97 -12.56
CA PRO A 97 5.50 -17.07 -11.48
C PRO A 97 5.99 -16.25 -10.28
N VAL A 98 5.12 -15.37 -9.77
CA VAL A 98 5.36 -14.68 -8.52
C VAL A 98 5.15 -15.67 -7.37
N ASP A 99 6.23 -16.16 -6.77
CA ASP A 99 6.13 -16.97 -5.56
C ASP A 99 5.37 -16.21 -4.46
N MET A 100 4.48 -16.92 -3.78
CA MET A 100 3.43 -16.35 -2.93
C MET A 100 3.94 -15.65 -1.67
N ILE A 101 5.19 -15.88 -1.25
CA ILE A 101 5.80 -15.27 -0.06
C ILE A 101 7.28 -15.01 -0.33
N SER A 102 7.67 -13.74 -0.37
CA SER A 102 9.07 -13.33 -0.33
C SER A 102 9.37 -12.75 1.05
N THR A 103 10.43 -13.22 1.70
CA THR A 103 10.87 -12.74 3.02
C THR A 103 12.16 -11.95 2.85
N ILE A 104 12.29 -10.86 3.60
CA ILE A 104 13.49 -10.02 3.64
C ILE A 104 13.94 -9.83 5.08
N ASP A 105 15.25 -9.87 5.30
CA ASP A 105 15.84 -9.56 6.60
C ASP A 105 15.80 -8.05 6.87
N LEU A 106 15.01 -7.64 7.86
CA LEU A 106 14.87 -6.24 8.25
C LEU A 106 16.15 -5.65 8.87
N GLY A 107 17.05 -6.49 9.41
CA GLY A 107 18.31 -6.03 9.98
C GLY A 107 19.32 -5.55 8.93
N SER A 108 19.18 -6.05 7.70
CA SER A 108 20.07 -5.74 6.57
C SER A 108 19.39 -5.00 5.43
N VAL A 109 18.08 -4.71 5.54
CA VAL A 109 17.34 -3.98 4.50
C VAL A 109 17.93 -2.59 4.27
N LYS A 110 18.23 -2.26 3.02
CA LYS A 110 18.74 -0.95 2.61
C LYS A 110 17.84 -0.38 1.52
N PRO A 111 17.56 0.94 1.54
CA PRO A 111 16.83 1.59 0.46
C PRO A 111 17.53 1.33 -0.87
N ARG A 112 16.77 1.04 -1.91
CA ARG A 112 17.33 0.99 -3.26
C ARG A 112 17.90 2.36 -3.60
N GLY A 113 19.08 2.36 -4.22
CA GLY A 113 19.67 3.60 -4.72
C GLY A 113 18.75 4.20 -5.78
N THR A 114 18.23 5.40 -5.54
CA THR A 114 17.52 6.13 -6.58
C THR A 114 18.54 6.55 -7.64
N SER A 115 18.50 5.96 -8.83
CA SER A 115 18.99 6.68 -10.00
C SER A 115 18.09 7.91 -10.13
N PHE A 116 18.60 9.08 -9.77
CA PHE A 116 17.90 10.36 -9.93
C PHE A 116 17.74 10.66 -11.43
N GLY A 117 16.83 9.93 -12.08
CA GLY A 117 16.26 10.28 -13.38
C GLY A 117 15.06 11.17 -13.10
N LYS A 118 15.17 12.45 -13.48
CA LYS A 118 14.09 13.42 -13.40
C LYS A 118 12.85 12.87 -14.11
N TRP A 119 11.76 12.69 -13.38
CA TRP A 119 10.40 12.61 -13.90
C TRP A 119 9.53 13.59 -13.12
#